data_AF-A0A816HB43-F1
#
_entry.id   AF-A0A816HB43-F1
#
_cell.length_a   1.000
_cell.length_b   1.000
_cell.length_c   1.000
_cell.angle_alpha   90.00
_cell.angle_beta   90.00
_cell.angle_gamma   90.00
#
_symmetry.space_group_name_H-M   'P 1'
#
loop_
_entity.id
_entity.type
_entity.pdbx_description
1 polymer ?
#
loop_
_entity_poly.entity_id
_entity_poly.type
_entity_poly.pdbx_seq_one_letter_code
_entity_poly.pdbx_strand_id
1 'polypeptide(L)'
;MTNSSIASNRGYDELIPHYIDVVHETRFYAKWGYKHQQINEKTALISIRKALNHLHIDLSQQGFTQLMIDQLSNSVLLITRHNPENHQSVLLIAHTSFYQSNNKWEYISSLTIDGIINEILFEGILHHPQEKESVKDFQRSKEYLNGLEKTKIYFKKKLFLEESRCIRLTSPNSPDYTGYRTIEFTDEFAPGSIIALQISLLPQISQSIFKLLTKFF
;
A
#
# COMPACT_ATOMS: atom_id res chain seq x y z
N MET A 1 0.32 -1.54 -8.64
CA MET A 1 -0.43 -0.34 -9.05
C MET A 1 -0.11 0.13 -10.46
N THR A 2 1.02 -0.19 -11.08
CA THR A 2 1.25 0.10 -12.51
C THR A 2 0.26 -0.64 -13.40
N ASN A 3 -0.08 -0.07 -14.56
CA ASN A 3 -0.89 -0.75 -15.60
C ASN A 3 -0.02 -1.62 -16.50
N SER A 4 0.66 -2.57 -15.88
CA SER A 4 1.62 -3.46 -16.53
C SER A 4 1.80 -4.74 -15.71
N SER A 5 2.41 -5.75 -16.31
CA SER A 5 2.85 -6.95 -15.60
C SER A 5 3.85 -6.59 -14.49
N ILE A 6 3.73 -7.28 -13.35
CA ILE A 6 4.60 -7.12 -12.18
C ILE A 6 5.23 -8.46 -11.81
N ALA A 7 6.46 -8.41 -11.29
CA ALA A 7 7.18 -9.59 -10.80
C ALA A 7 8.11 -9.20 -9.64
N SER A 8 8.46 -10.18 -8.82
CA SER A 8 9.48 -10.08 -7.77
C SER A 8 10.33 -11.34 -7.74
N ASN A 9 11.59 -11.21 -7.34
CA ASN A 9 12.45 -12.37 -7.10
C ASN A 9 12.07 -13.03 -5.78
N ARG A 10 12.18 -14.36 -5.73
CA ARG A 10 12.06 -15.12 -4.48
C ARG A 10 13.14 -14.66 -3.49
N GLY A 11 12.73 -14.37 -2.26
CA GLY A 11 13.56 -13.77 -1.22
C GLY A 11 13.19 -12.33 -0.91
N TYR A 12 12.60 -11.60 -1.88
CA TYR A 12 12.19 -10.21 -1.66
C TYR A 12 11.02 -10.13 -0.69
N ASP A 13 9.97 -10.92 -0.93
CA ASP A 13 8.77 -10.88 -0.10
C ASP A 13 9.02 -11.51 1.29
N GLU A 14 10.03 -12.37 1.43
CA GLU A 14 10.53 -12.93 2.69
C GLU A 14 11.48 -12.00 3.46
N LEU A 15 11.84 -10.83 2.90
CA LEU A 15 12.79 -9.88 3.47
C LEU A 15 14.17 -10.50 3.76
N ILE A 16 14.75 -11.21 2.78
CA ILE A 16 16.15 -11.66 2.86
C ILE A 16 17.07 -10.45 2.75
N PRO A 17 17.87 -10.11 3.78
CA PRO A 17 18.56 -8.82 3.87
C PRO A 17 19.90 -8.77 3.11
N HIS A 18 20.23 -9.82 2.36
CA HIS A 18 21.47 -9.92 1.62
C HIS A 18 21.20 -10.37 0.18
N TYR A 19 22.09 -9.98 -0.72
CA TYR A 19 22.13 -10.53 -2.06
C TYR A 19 22.39 -12.04 -1.99
N ILE A 20 21.56 -12.82 -2.68
CA ILE A 20 21.71 -14.26 -2.81
C ILE A 20 22.74 -14.52 -3.90
N ASP A 21 23.91 -15.03 -3.51
CA ASP A 21 25.01 -15.31 -4.44
C ASP A 21 24.65 -16.52 -5.32
N VAL A 22 24.55 -16.30 -6.63
CA VAL A 22 24.17 -17.34 -7.59
C VAL A 22 25.24 -18.43 -7.78
N VAL A 23 26.48 -18.19 -7.34
CA VAL A 23 27.61 -19.13 -7.49
C VAL A 23 27.83 -19.90 -6.20
N HIS A 24 27.87 -19.21 -5.07
CA HIS A 24 28.32 -19.79 -3.80
C HIS A 24 27.17 -20.13 -2.83
N GLU A 25 25.95 -19.68 -3.09
CA GLU A 25 24.83 -20.01 -2.23
C GLU A 25 24.45 -21.49 -2.39
N THR A 26 24.56 -22.23 -1.30
CA THR A 26 24.24 -23.66 -1.25
C THR A 26 22.99 -23.94 -0.41
N ARG A 27 22.49 -22.95 0.34
CA ARG A 27 21.31 -23.09 1.19
C ARG A 27 20.04 -23.08 0.36
N PHE A 28 19.07 -23.88 0.78
CA PHE A 28 17.75 -23.92 0.13
C PHE A 28 16.87 -22.74 0.55
N TYR A 29 15.90 -22.37 -0.29
CA TYR A 29 14.81 -21.52 0.16
C TYR A 29 14.00 -22.20 1.27
N ALA A 30 13.51 -21.40 2.22
CA ALA A 30 12.63 -21.90 3.27
C ALA A 30 11.38 -22.57 2.69
N LYS A 31 11.01 -23.71 3.27
CA LYS A 31 9.83 -24.48 2.89
C LYS A 31 8.55 -23.77 3.30
N TRP A 32 7.49 -23.93 2.52
CA TRP A 32 6.16 -23.48 2.90
C TRP A 32 5.59 -24.37 4.02
N GLY A 33 5.01 -23.75 5.04
CA GLY A 33 4.29 -24.43 6.10
C GLY A 33 4.19 -23.61 7.40
N TYR A 34 3.64 -24.26 8.43
CA TYR A 34 3.31 -23.62 9.70
C TYR A 34 4.20 -24.10 10.86
N LYS A 35 5.23 -24.91 10.58
CA LYS A 35 6.19 -25.33 11.60
C LYS A 35 7.23 -24.24 11.84
N HIS A 36 7.97 -24.37 12.95
CA HIS A 36 9.13 -23.56 13.24
C HIS A 36 10.07 -23.50 12.01
N GLN A 37 10.59 -22.32 11.68
CA GLN A 37 11.51 -22.07 10.54
C GLN A 37 10.92 -22.31 9.14
N GLN A 38 9.60 -22.43 9.01
CA GLN A 38 8.90 -22.44 7.72
C GLN A 38 8.24 -21.09 7.44
N ILE A 39 7.98 -20.82 6.17
CA ILE A 39 7.30 -19.60 5.74
C ILE A 39 5.83 -19.87 5.41
N ASN A 40 4.99 -18.87 5.62
CA ASN A 40 3.57 -18.91 5.29
C ASN A 40 3.06 -17.52 4.95
N GLU A 41 1.75 -17.35 4.80
CA GLU A 41 1.13 -16.07 4.45
C GLU A 41 1.41 -14.94 5.45
N LYS A 42 1.72 -15.25 6.71
CA LYS A 42 2.04 -14.27 7.75
C LYS A 42 3.51 -13.87 7.77
N THR A 43 4.35 -14.55 6.99
CA THR A 43 5.77 -14.21 6.88
C THR A 43 5.93 -12.95 6.06
N ALA A 44 6.57 -11.94 6.67
CA ALA A 44 7.04 -10.75 5.97
C ALA A 44 5.98 -10.15 5.02
N LEU A 45 6.35 -9.78 3.79
CA LEU A 45 5.49 -9.08 2.84
C LEU A 45 4.50 -10.00 2.11
N ILE A 46 4.47 -11.31 2.38
CA ILE A 46 3.70 -12.27 1.58
C ILE A 46 2.20 -11.96 1.59
N SER A 47 1.62 -11.64 2.75
CA SER A 47 0.21 -11.25 2.85
C SER A 47 -0.11 -9.96 2.08
N ILE A 48 0.80 -8.99 2.11
CA ILE A 48 0.70 -7.71 1.40
C ILE A 48 0.81 -7.95 -0.11
N ARG A 49 1.81 -8.73 -0.57
CA ARG A 49 1.99 -9.13 -1.96
C ARG A 49 0.73 -9.77 -2.52
N LYS A 50 0.14 -10.72 -1.76
CA LYS A 50 -1.13 -11.35 -2.15
C LYS A 50 -2.24 -10.31 -2.33
N ALA A 51 -2.37 -9.36 -1.42
CA ALA A 51 -3.39 -8.31 -1.52
C ALA A 51 -3.16 -7.37 -2.72
N LEU A 52 -1.92 -6.97 -2.97
CA LEU A 52 -1.56 -6.14 -4.11
C LEU A 52 -1.78 -6.85 -5.44
N ASN A 53 -1.51 -8.16 -5.51
CA ASN A 53 -1.77 -8.96 -6.70
C ASN A 53 -3.28 -9.10 -6.97
N HIS A 54 -4.07 -9.35 -5.93
CA HIS A 54 -5.53 -9.38 -6.06
C HIS A 54 -6.05 -8.01 -6.53
N LEU A 55 -5.63 -6.92 -5.88
CA LEU A 55 -6.02 -5.58 -6.29
C LEU A 55 -5.62 -5.29 -7.75
N HIS A 56 -4.42 -5.69 -8.17
CA HIS A 56 -3.97 -5.49 -9.54
C HIS A 56 -4.87 -6.21 -10.56
N ILE A 57 -5.23 -7.47 -10.29
CA ILE A 57 -6.14 -8.25 -11.14
C ILE A 57 -7.52 -7.60 -11.18
N ASP A 58 -8.07 -7.24 -10.01
CA ASP A 58 -9.41 -6.65 -9.89
C ASP A 58 -9.49 -5.33 -10.68
N LEU A 59 -8.52 -4.43 -10.50
CA LEU A 59 -8.46 -3.15 -11.22
C LEU A 59 -8.33 -3.35 -12.73
N SER A 60 -7.52 -4.32 -13.16
CA SER A 60 -7.37 -4.63 -14.59
C SER A 60 -8.65 -5.20 -15.20
N GLN A 61 -9.34 -6.11 -14.50
CA GLN A 61 -10.60 -6.70 -14.97
C GLN A 61 -11.75 -5.68 -15.01
N GLN A 62 -11.75 -4.74 -14.06
CA GLN A 62 -12.78 -3.71 -13.97
C GLN A 62 -12.51 -2.48 -14.86
N GLY A 63 -11.42 -2.46 -15.63
CA GLY A 63 -11.18 -1.37 -16.60
C GLY A 63 -10.59 -0.09 -16.02
N PHE A 64 -9.87 -0.16 -14.89
CA PHE A 64 -9.13 0.99 -14.35
C PHE A 64 -7.86 1.28 -15.18
N THR A 65 -8.03 1.92 -16.33
CA THR A 65 -6.98 2.09 -17.34
C THR A 65 -6.13 3.34 -17.16
N GLN A 66 -6.65 4.37 -16.50
CA GLN A 66 -5.94 5.64 -16.31
C GLN A 66 -5.08 5.60 -15.04
N LEU A 67 -3.86 6.13 -15.13
CA LEU A 67 -2.88 6.15 -14.04
C LEU A 67 -2.37 7.58 -13.85
N MET A 68 -2.42 8.07 -12.61
CA MET A 68 -1.78 9.32 -12.18
C MET A 68 -0.84 9.03 -11.01
N ILE A 69 0.27 9.76 -10.95
CA ILE A 69 1.24 9.65 -9.86
C ILE A 69 1.57 11.07 -9.41
N ASP A 70 1.33 11.35 -8.14
CA ASP A 70 1.64 12.60 -7.49
C ASP A 70 2.62 12.37 -6.35
N GLN A 71 3.46 13.35 -6.09
CA GLN A 71 4.40 13.33 -4.98
C GLN A 71 3.89 14.29 -3.89
N LEU A 72 3.44 13.74 -2.76
CA LEU A 72 2.89 14.53 -1.65
C LEU A 72 3.98 15.13 -0.76
N SER A 73 5.14 14.47 -0.71
CA SER A 73 6.35 14.91 -0.02
C SER A 73 7.58 14.22 -0.63
N ASN A 74 8.79 14.50 -0.15
CA ASN A 74 10.01 13.87 -0.67
C ASN A 74 10.00 12.33 -0.60
N SER A 75 9.31 11.77 0.39
CA SER A 75 9.20 10.32 0.60
C SER A 75 7.80 9.74 0.40
N VAL A 76 6.76 10.56 0.17
CA VAL A 76 5.38 10.06 0.01
C VAL A 76 4.89 10.19 -1.43
N LEU A 77 4.45 9.07 -1.99
CA LEU A 77 3.88 8.98 -3.33
C LEU A 77 2.39 8.64 -3.24
N LEU A 78 1.59 9.36 -4.01
CA LEU A 78 0.18 9.06 -4.28
C LEU A 78 0.08 8.46 -5.68
N ILE A 79 -0.53 7.29 -5.79
CA ILE A 79 -0.73 6.59 -7.06
C ILE A 79 -2.22 6.37 -7.25
N THR A 80 -2.78 6.98 -8.30
CA THR A 80 -4.21 6.93 -8.62
C THR A 80 -4.44 6.03 -9.81
N ARG A 81 -5.28 5.01 -9.65
CA ARG A 81 -5.88 4.24 -10.75
C ARG A 81 -7.31 4.69 -10.92
N HIS A 82 -7.68 5.16 -12.12
CA HIS A 82 -9.02 5.65 -12.42
C HIS A 82 -9.66 4.82 -13.54
N ASN A 83 -10.94 4.53 -13.38
CA ASN A 83 -11.78 3.89 -14.38
C ASN A 83 -12.52 4.99 -15.19
N PRO A 84 -12.25 5.12 -16.49
CA PRO A 84 -12.86 6.18 -17.31
C PRO A 84 -14.35 5.98 -17.59
N GLU A 85 -14.91 4.78 -17.40
CA GLU A 85 -16.33 4.49 -17.68
C GLU A 85 -17.23 4.79 -16.48
N ASN A 86 -16.86 4.31 -15.29
CA ASN A 86 -17.66 4.49 -14.08
C ASN A 86 -17.12 5.60 -13.14
N HIS A 87 -16.00 6.22 -13.51
CA HIS A 87 -15.33 7.28 -12.78
C HIS A 87 -14.96 6.96 -11.33
N GLN A 88 -14.81 5.68 -11.00
CA GLN A 88 -14.25 5.26 -9.73
C GLN A 88 -12.72 5.38 -9.76
N SER A 89 -12.15 5.69 -8.60
CA SER A 89 -10.72 5.78 -8.40
C SER A 89 -10.26 4.89 -7.26
N VAL A 90 -9.10 4.28 -7.40
CA VAL A 90 -8.36 3.67 -6.30
C VAL A 90 -7.06 4.43 -6.10
N LEU A 91 -6.90 5.01 -4.92
CA LEU A 91 -5.66 5.67 -4.50
C LEU A 91 -4.81 4.67 -3.72
N LEU A 92 -3.52 4.60 -4.02
CA LEU A 92 -2.52 3.99 -3.16
C LEU A 92 -1.55 5.09 -2.70
N ILE A 93 -1.47 5.32 -1.41
CA ILE A 93 -0.51 6.25 -0.81
C ILE A 93 0.60 5.41 -0.19
N ALA A 94 1.84 5.66 -0.60
CA ALA A 94 3.01 4.91 -0.16
C ALA A 94 4.05 5.85 0.46
N HIS A 95 4.37 5.63 1.73
CA HIS A 95 5.45 6.30 2.42
C HIS A 95 6.72 5.47 2.24
N THR A 96 7.63 5.96 1.40
CA THR A 96 8.87 5.28 1.05
C THR A 96 9.90 5.38 2.17
N SER A 97 10.79 4.40 2.27
CA SER A 97 11.89 4.37 3.24
C SER A 97 13.24 4.41 2.53
N PHE A 98 13.42 5.38 1.61
CA PHE A 98 14.68 5.54 0.87
C PHE A 98 15.85 6.03 1.74
N TYR A 99 15.53 6.85 2.74
CA TYR A 99 16.51 7.46 3.63
C TYR A 99 16.24 7.04 5.06
N GLN A 100 17.32 6.86 5.83
CA GLN A 100 17.20 6.66 7.27
C GLN A 100 16.66 7.96 7.88
N SER A 101 15.59 7.86 8.66
CA SER A 101 14.95 9.01 9.31
C SER A 101 16.02 9.77 10.12
N ASN A 102 16.42 10.94 9.64
CA ASN A 102 17.32 11.84 10.36
C ASN A 102 16.56 12.56 11.48
N ASN A 103 15.76 11.87 12.29
CA ASN A 103 14.93 12.39 13.41
C ASN A 103 14.08 13.65 13.12
N LYS A 104 14.03 14.13 11.87
CA LYS A 104 13.25 15.27 11.42
C LYS A 104 11.97 14.70 10.85
N TRP A 105 10.85 15.04 11.48
CA TRP A 105 9.53 14.75 10.94
C TRP A 105 9.42 15.39 9.56
N GLU A 106 9.20 14.56 8.55
CA GLU A 106 8.84 15.04 7.23
C GLU A 106 7.39 15.47 7.26
N TYR A 107 7.14 16.75 6.95
CA TYR A 107 5.77 17.22 6.80
C TYR A 107 5.17 16.63 5.52
N ILE A 108 4.09 15.87 5.69
CA ILE A 108 3.31 15.34 4.58
C ILE A 108 2.11 16.26 4.39
N SER A 109 1.99 16.85 3.20
CA SER A 109 0.85 17.71 2.87
C SER A 109 -0.45 16.94 2.99
N SER A 110 -1.49 17.56 3.54
CA SER A 110 -2.82 16.96 3.55
C SER A 110 -3.32 16.73 2.13
N LEU A 111 -4.09 15.66 1.94
CA LEU A 111 -4.60 15.27 0.64
C LEU A 111 -6.07 15.65 0.52
N THR A 112 -6.36 16.54 -0.42
CA THR A 112 -7.72 16.91 -0.78
C THR A 112 -8.27 15.94 -1.83
N ILE A 113 -9.48 15.43 -1.60
CA ILE A 113 -10.15 14.47 -2.46
C ILE A 113 -11.48 15.03 -2.95
N ASP A 114 -11.67 14.88 -4.26
CA ASP A 114 -12.93 15.10 -4.95
C ASP A 114 -13.68 13.77 -5.11
N GLY A 115 -14.66 13.53 -4.25
CA GLY A 115 -15.43 12.29 -4.24
C GLY A 115 -15.82 11.85 -2.84
N ILE A 116 -16.36 10.64 -2.73
CA ILE A 116 -16.69 9.95 -1.48
C ILE A 116 -15.71 8.81 -1.31
N ILE A 117 -15.12 8.69 -0.13
CA ILE A 117 -14.29 7.53 0.18
C ILE A 117 -15.22 6.39 0.55
N ASN A 118 -15.25 5.32 -0.25
CA ASN A 118 -16.14 4.20 -0.04
C ASN A 118 -15.62 3.27 1.06
N GLU A 119 -14.34 2.90 0.94
CA GLU A 119 -13.67 2.02 1.89
C GLU A 119 -12.15 2.18 1.83
N ILE A 120 -11.48 1.77 2.91
CA ILE A 120 -10.05 1.51 2.90
C ILE A 120 -9.85 0.05 2.50
N LEU A 121 -9.33 -0.18 1.29
CA LEU A 121 -9.10 -1.51 0.74
C LEU A 121 -8.10 -2.29 1.60
N PHE A 122 -7.02 -1.62 2.02
CA PHE A 122 -6.08 -2.11 3.02
C PHE A 122 -5.16 -1.00 3.54
N GLU A 123 -4.62 -1.21 4.73
CA GLU A 123 -3.47 -0.46 5.25
C GLU A 123 -2.39 -1.45 5.70
N GLY A 124 -1.13 -1.09 5.47
CA GLY A 124 0.03 -1.91 5.83
C GLY A 124 1.13 -1.04 6.38
N ILE A 125 1.70 -1.42 7.53
CA ILE A 125 2.80 -0.73 8.18
C ILE A 125 3.91 -1.74 8.45
N LEU A 126 5.10 -1.46 7.93
CA LEU A 126 6.29 -2.24 8.21
C LEU A 126 7.05 -1.61 9.39
N HIS A 127 7.07 -2.33 10.52
CA HIS A 127 7.84 -1.96 11.70
C HIS A 127 9.11 -2.80 11.77
N HIS A 128 10.25 -2.20 11.41
CA HIS A 128 11.55 -2.81 11.63
C HIS A 128 12.25 -2.12 12.80
N PRO A 129 12.55 -2.83 13.90
CA PRO A 129 13.22 -2.24 15.05
C PRO A 129 14.71 -2.03 14.76
N GLN A 130 15.06 -0.93 14.08
CA GLN A 130 16.43 -0.61 13.68
C GLN A 130 17.43 -0.63 14.86
N GLU A 131 16.98 -0.35 16.08
CA GLU A 131 17.79 -0.39 17.30
C GLU A 131 18.06 -1.81 17.83
N LYS A 132 17.21 -2.80 17.50
CA LYS A 132 17.26 -4.18 18.05
C LYS A 132 17.66 -5.25 17.04
N GLU A 133 17.62 -4.91 15.76
CA GLU A 133 18.10 -5.73 14.65
C GLU A 133 18.69 -4.79 13.60
N SER A 134 19.94 -4.37 13.77
CA SER A 134 20.64 -3.84 12.61
C SER A 134 20.70 -4.95 11.56
N VAL A 135 20.67 -4.62 10.27
CA VAL A 135 21.00 -5.60 9.20
C VAL A 135 22.35 -6.28 9.47
N LYS A 136 23.22 -5.63 10.24
CA LYS A 136 24.51 -6.15 10.71
C LYS A 136 24.39 -7.28 11.76
N ASP A 137 23.33 -7.28 12.56
CA ASP A 137 23.08 -8.28 13.61
C ASP A 137 22.25 -9.47 13.11
N PHE A 138 21.87 -9.45 11.83
CA PHE A 138 21.12 -10.52 11.20
C PHE A 138 21.92 -11.84 11.23
N GLN A 139 21.36 -12.84 11.92
CA GLN A 139 21.96 -14.16 12.01
C GLN A 139 21.51 -15.04 10.84
N ARG A 140 22.46 -15.38 9.98
CA ARG A 140 22.24 -16.28 8.84
C ARG A 140 22.06 -17.71 9.33
N SER A 141 20.97 -18.35 8.92
CA SER A 141 20.84 -19.81 9.05
C SER A 141 21.87 -20.51 8.17
N LYS A 142 22.41 -21.64 8.67
CA LYS A 142 23.35 -22.49 7.92
C LYS A 142 22.65 -23.43 6.93
N GLU A 143 21.36 -23.69 7.13
CA GLU A 143 20.63 -24.74 6.39
C GLU A 143 19.74 -24.17 5.29
N TYR A 144 19.17 -22.98 5.51
CA TYR A 144 18.22 -22.37 4.58
C TYR A 144 18.36 -20.84 4.55
N LEU A 145 17.81 -20.23 3.51
CA LEU A 145 17.72 -18.80 3.35
C LEU A 145 16.60 -18.23 4.24
N ASN A 146 16.99 -17.57 5.34
CA ASN A 146 16.09 -16.88 6.26
C ASN A 146 16.02 -15.37 5.98
N GLY A 147 14.87 -14.77 6.29
CA GLY A 147 14.67 -13.32 6.24
C GLY A 147 14.73 -12.67 7.61
N LEU A 148 14.46 -11.36 7.67
CA LEU A 148 14.45 -10.59 8.92
C LEU A 148 13.29 -10.98 9.84
N GLU A 149 13.57 -11.71 10.92
CA GLU A 149 12.54 -12.26 11.82
C GLU A 149 11.95 -11.23 12.78
N LYS A 150 12.69 -10.18 13.16
CA LYS A 150 12.17 -9.16 14.10
C LYS A 150 11.40 -8.05 13.41
N THR A 151 11.33 -8.07 12.07
CA THR A 151 10.45 -7.15 11.31
C THR A 151 9.01 -7.55 11.53
N LYS A 152 8.23 -6.67 12.16
CA LYS A 152 6.80 -6.85 12.36
C LYS A 152 6.04 -6.13 11.28
N ILE A 153 5.01 -6.78 10.75
CA ILE A 153 4.12 -6.17 9.77
C ILE A 153 2.74 -6.10 10.36
N TYR A 154 2.21 -4.89 10.41
CA TYR A 154 0.80 -4.66 10.61
C TYR A 154 0.15 -4.60 9.24
N PHE A 155 -0.89 -5.41 9.03
CA PHE A 155 -1.63 -5.40 7.77
C PHE A 155 -3.09 -5.73 8.03
N LYS A 156 -3.98 -4.84 7.57
CA LYS A 156 -5.42 -5.04 7.66
C LYS A 156 -6.07 -4.70 6.31
N LYS A 157 -7.16 -5.39 6.00
CA LYS A 157 -7.93 -5.24 4.76
C LYS A 157 -9.36 -4.81 5.11
N LYS A 158 -10.02 -4.10 4.20
CA LYS A 158 -11.43 -3.70 4.29
C LYS A 158 -11.76 -3.03 5.63
N LEU A 159 -11.20 -1.84 5.83
CA LEU A 159 -11.36 -1.07 7.06
C LEU A 159 -12.33 0.08 6.84
N PHE A 160 -13.04 0.43 7.91
CA PHE A 160 -13.74 1.71 7.97
C PHE A 160 -12.74 2.84 8.22
N LEU A 161 -13.12 4.07 7.84
CA LEU A 161 -12.25 5.24 7.97
C LEU A 161 -11.86 5.51 9.43
N GLU A 162 -12.77 5.25 10.35
CA GLU A 162 -12.61 5.48 11.79
C GLU A 162 -11.64 4.47 12.43
N GLU A 163 -11.42 3.32 11.78
CA GLU A 163 -10.51 2.26 12.25
C GLU A 163 -9.09 2.43 11.72
N SER A 164 -8.90 3.36 10.77
CA SER A 164 -7.62 3.64 10.13
C SER A 164 -6.59 4.09 11.15
N ARG A 165 -5.41 3.47 11.07
CA ARG A 165 -4.26 3.94 11.85
C ARG A 165 -3.47 4.99 11.12
N CYS A 166 -3.43 4.93 9.79
CA CYS A 166 -2.54 5.76 8.98
C CYS A 166 -3.09 7.15 8.71
N ILE A 167 -4.41 7.28 8.56
CA ILE A 167 -5.06 8.51 8.09
C ILE A 167 -6.25 8.90 8.96
N ARG A 168 -6.59 10.18 8.93
CA ARG A 168 -7.82 10.73 9.51
C ARG A 168 -8.48 11.67 8.52
N LEU A 169 -9.80 11.71 8.55
CA LEU A 169 -10.58 12.64 7.75
C LEU A 169 -10.97 13.84 8.63
N THR A 170 -10.65 15.06 8.20
CA THR A 170 -11.00 16.29 8.94
C THR A 170 -12.33 16.90 8.52
N SER A 171 -12.92 16.35 7.47
CA SER A 171 -14.18 16.77 6.86
C SER A 171 -15.22 15.63 6.89
N PRO A 172 -16.53 15.90 6.88
CA PRO A 172 -17.53 14.83 6.78
C PRO A 172 -17.43 14.03 5.47
N ASN A 173 -17.43 12.69 5.55
CA ASN A 173 -17.55 11.81 4.38
C ASN A 173 -19.01 11.57 3.97
N SER A 174 -19.83 12.63 3.89
CA SER A 174 -21.26 12.51 3.53
C SER A 174 -21.51 12.98 2.09
N PRO A 175 -22.39 12.32 1.30
CA PRO A 175 -22.81 12.82 0.00
C PRO A 175 -23.37 14.24 0.00
N ASP A 176 -23.92 14.69 1.13
CA ASP A 176 -24.53 16.02 1.29
C ASP A 176 -23.50 17.11 1.59
N TYR A 177 -22.27 16.72 1.93
CA TYR A 177 -21.20 17.68 2.20
C TYR A 177 -20.65 18.24 0.89
N THR A 178 -20.79 19.56 0.73
CA THR A 178 -20.41 20.31 -0.48
C THR A 178 -18.95 20.79 -0.49
N GLY A 179 -18.23 20.62 0.62
CA GLY A 179 -16.82 20.97 0.71
C GLY A 179 -15.91 19.84 0.20
N TYR A 180 -14.62 20.15 0.14
CA TYR A 180 -13.61 19.16 -0.17
C TYR A 180 -13.36 18.21 0.99
N ARG A 181 -13.09 16.93 0.68
CA ARG A 181 -12.72 15.97 1.71
C ARG A 181 -11.22 15.99 1.92
N THR A 182 -10.78 16.27 3.13
CA THR A 182 -9.35 16.40 3.43
C THR A 182 -8.88 15.25 4.29
N ILE A 183 -7.93 14.49 3.76
CA ILE A 183 -7.20 13.45 4.47
C ILE A 183 -5.95 14.06 5.11
N GLU A 184 -5.80 13.83 6.41
CA GLU A 184 -4.58 14.10 7.15
C GLU A 184 -3.89 12.78 7.50
N PHE A 185 -2.56 12.80 7.45
CA PHE A 185 -1.73 11.66 7.83
C PHE A 185 -1.42 11.71 9.32
N THR A 186 -1.52 10.55 9.97
CA THR A 186 -1.19 10.39 11.38
C THR A 186 0.30 10.08 11.58
N ASP A 187 0.76 10.15 12.82
CA ASP A 187 2.11 9.76 13.23
C ASP A 187 2.42 8.27 12.98
N GLU A 188 1.40 7.40 12.88
CA GLU A 188 1.59 5.98 12.58
C GLU A 188 1.89 5.72 11.10
N PHE A 189 1.61 6.69 10.21
CA PHE A 189 1.98 6.60 8.80
C PHE A 189 3.48 6.89 8.59
N ALA A 190 4.32 6.02 9.16
CA ALA A 190 5.77 6.09 9.14
C ALA A 190 6.37 5.54 7.82
N PRO A 191 7.66 5.79 7.52
CA PRO A 191 8.33 5.22 6.36
C PRO A 191 8.19 3.70 6.29
N GLY A 192 7.82 3.16 5.14
CA GLY A 192 7.47 1.74 4.95
C GLY A 192 5.99 1.43 5.12
N SER A 193 5.13 2.46 5.18
CA SER A 193 3.67 2.32 5.25
C SER A 193 3.02 2.48 3.88
N ILE A 194 1.90 1.79 3.69
CA ILE A 194 1.02 1.92 2.52
C ILE A 194 -0.44 1.93 2.97
N ILE A 195 -1.27 2.68 2.25
CA ILE A 195 -2.72 2.64 2.40
C ILE A 195 -3.39 2.73 1.03
N ALA A 196 -4.41 1.92 0.81
CA ALA A 196 -5.21 1.92 -0.42
C ALA A 196 -6.66 2.29 -0.12
N LEU A 197 -7.21 3.25 -0.87
CA LEU A 197 -8.55 3.81 -0.70
C LEU A 197 -9.33 3.64 -1.99
N GLN A 198 -10.61 3.29 -1.89
CA GLN A 198 -11.53 3.36 -3.02
C GLN A 198 -12.40 4.61 -2.91
N ILE A 199 -12.52 5.33 -4.02
CA ILE A 199 -13.23 6.61 -4.12
C ILE A 199 -14.24 6.52 -5.26
N SER A 200 -15.43 7.03 -5.00
CA SER A 200 -16.47 7.23 -6.00
C SER A 200 -16.76 8.71 -6.22
N LEU A 201 -17.32 9.04 -7.38
CA LEU A 201 -17.83 10.38 -7.63
C LEU A 201 -18.95 10.74 -6.65
N LEU A 202 -19.06 12.03 -6.37
CA LEU A 202 -20.23 12.58 -5.70
C LEU A 202 -21.51 12.30 -6.50
N PRO A 203 -22.64 11.94 -5.87
CA PRO A 203 -23.88 11.66 -6.58
C PRO A 203 -24.34 12.79 -7.49
N GLN A 204 -24.15 14.06 -7.08
CA GLN A 204 -24.51 15.24 -7.86
C GLN A 204 -23.69 15.32 -9.17
N ILE A 205 -22.41 14.97 -9.11
CA ILE A 205 -21.52 14.94 -10.28
C ILE A 205 -21.90 13.77 -11.19
N SER A 206 -22.12 12.59 -10.61
CA SER A 206 -22.54 11.39 -11.36
C SER A 206 -23.85 11.63 -12.15
N GLN A 207 -24.86 12.25 -11.51
CA GLN A 207 -26.10 12.63 -12.18
C GLN A 207 -25.87 13.66 -13.31
N SER A 208 -24.94 14.58 -13.11
CA SER A 208 -24.61 15.61 -14.12
C SER A 208 -23.93 14.99 -15.34
N ILE A 209 -23.00 14.05 -15.13
CA ILE A 209 -22.36 13.27 -16.20
C ILE A 209 -23.42 12.48 -16.98
N PHE A 210 -24.33 11.79 -16.28
CA PHE A 210 -25.42 11.05 -16.92
C PHE A 210 -26.31 11.95 -17.80
N LYS A 211 -26.64 13.16 -17.32
CA LYS A 211 -27.40 14.16 -18.09
C LYS A 211 -26.64 14.67 -19.31
N LEU A 212 -25.31 14.79 -19.24
CA LEU A 212 -24.50 15.19 -20.39
C LEU A 212 -24.48 14.07 -21.43
N LEU A 213 -24.19 12.83 -21.02
CA LEU A 213 -24.15 11.68 -21.93
C LEU A 213 -25.49 11.48 -22.67
N THR A 214 -26.62 11.64 -21.97
CA THR A 214 -27.97 11.50 -22.56
C THR A 214 -28.39 12.66 -23.46
N LYS A 215 -27.69 13.80 -23.45
CA LYS A 215 -27.96 14.91 -24.38
C LYS A 215 -27.25 14.79 -25.73
N PHE A 216 -26.25 13.91 -25.83
CA PHE A 216 -25.47 13.70 -27.06
C PHE A 216 -25.93 12.47 -27.86
N PHE A 217 -26.96 11.76 -27.38
CA PHE A 217 -27.68 10.70 -28.08
C PHE A 217 -29.16 11.08 -28.19
#